data_AF-A0A928F8Z4-F1
#
_entry.id   AF-A0A928F8Z4-F1
#
_cell.length_a   1.000
_cell.length_b   1.000
_cell.length_c   1.000
_cell.angle_alpha   90.00
_cell.angle_beta   90.00
_cell.angle_gamma   90.00
#
_symmetry.space_group_name_H-M   'P 1'
#
loop_
_entity.id
_entity.type
_entity.pdbx_description
1 polymer ?
#
loop_
_entity_poly.entity_id
_entity_poly.type
_entity_poly.pdbx_seq_one_letter_code
_entity_poly.pdbx_strand_id
1 'polypeptide(L)'
;MREDNERREEKMGEREIRLGGPGSATRPERPHGKLYRWFDNFWYHYKWHTIAALFIAVVLIVCVVQMATKESEGDLTVVTAGPYGFMTDEAGLKALNACLSGKLATDIDGDGTRSVRIVSFTVYSAAEIEEMKNRVDKDGKPAGIVVDAYNNTQQKGQYNNYIKTGDASVYFLSPWMFEELASQSQVLTDLTSVLGESPKGAFYTTDEDGNTHCYGIRLSETDLYKNNSAVRVLPEDTVVCLMGPFVFGNSSNEDIYAAAVAYFKELTK
;
A
#
# COMPACT_ATOMS: atom_id res chain seq x y z
N MET A 1 -24.60 -95.48 42.04
CA MET A 1 -24.83 -94.32 41.14
C MET A 1 -24.89 -92.99 41.90
N ARG A 2 -24.11 -92.79 42.98
CA ARG A 2 -23.99 -91.49 43.68
C ARG A 2 -22.53 -91.12 43.93
N GLU A 3 -21.66 -92.11 44.16
CA GLU A 3 -20.21 -91.92 44.35
C GLU A 3 -19.41 -91.57 43.07
N ASP A 4 -19.99 -91.75 41.87
CA ASP A 4 -19.35 -91.35 40.59
C ASP A 4 -19.69 -89.91 40.18
N ASN A 5 -20.72 -89.30 40.79
CA ASN A 5 -21.04 -87.89 40.57
C ASN A 5 -20.18 -86.99 41.49
N GLU A 6 -19.91 -87.40 42.72
CA GLU A 6 -19.07 -86.63 43.66
C GLU A 6 -17.60 -86.53 43.19
N ARG A 7 -17.06 -87.58 42.55
CA ARG A 7 -15.72 -87.56 41.95
C ARG A 7 -15.59 -86.66 40.71
N ARG A 8 -16.70 -86.33 40.04
CA ARG A 8 -16.74 -85.37 38.93
C ARG A 8 -16.85 -83.93 39.42
N GLU A 9 -17.48 -83.71 40.56
CA GLU A 9 -17.59 -82.39 41.19
C GLU A 9 -16.30 -81.99 41.91
N GLU A 10 -15.58 -82.91 42.57
CA GLU A 10 -14.24 -82.60 43.12
C GLU A 10 -13.21 -82.29 42.03
N LYS A 11 -13.24 -82.99 40.88
CA LYS A 11 -12.34 -82.71 39.74
C LYS A 11 -12.72 -81.45 38.95
N MET A 12 -13.95 -80.95 39.06
CA MET A 12 -14.34 -79.64 38.51
C MET A 12 -13.99 -78.50 39.46
N GLY A 13 -14.15 -78.70 40.78
CA GLY A 13 -13.72 -77.73 41.80
C GLY A 13 -12.20 -77.51 41.83
N GLU A 14 -11.39 -78.57 41.66
CA GLU A 14 -9.93 -78.43 41.57
C GLU A 14 -9.43 -77.87 40.22
N ARG A 15 -10.25 -77.90 39.16
CA ARG A 15 -9.92 -77.27 37.87
C ARG A 15 -10.30 -75.79 37.81
N GLU A 16 -11.28 -75.33 38.59
CA GLU A 16 -11.61 -73.90 38.69
C GLU A 16 -10.74 -73.16 39.73
N ILE A 17 -10.18 -73.85 40.72
CA ILE A 17 -9.28 -73.22 41.72
C ILE A 17 -7.82 -73.11 41.23
N ARG A 18 -7.46 -73.72 40.09
CA ARG A 18 -6.14 -73.57 39.43
C ARG A 18 -6.12 -72.58 38.25
N LEU A 19 -7.13 -71.71 38.14
CA LEU A 19 -7.18 -70.62 37.15
C LEU A 19 -7.23 -69.20 37.75
N GLY A 20 -7.02 -69.06 39.06
CA GLY A 20 -6.95 -67.78 39.76
C GLY A 20 -5.59 -67.50 40.38
N GLY A 21 -4.50 -67.58 39.61
CA GLY A 21 -3.21 -67.06 40.06
C GLY A 21 -3.25 -65.53 40.18
N PRO A 22 -2.48 -64.89 41.09
CA PRO A 22 -2.32 -63.44 41.12
C PRO A 22 -1.42 -63.02 39.96
N GLY A 23 -1.92 -63.22 38.75
CA GLY A 23 -1.38 -62.64 37.55
C GLY A 23 -2.01 -61.27 37.42
N SER A 24 -1.35 -60.26 37.96
CA SER A 24 -1.42 -58.93 37.37
C SER A 24 -1.04 -59.08 35.89
N ALA A 25 -2.03 -59.33 35.03
CA ALA A 25 -1.88 -59.14 33.61
C ALA A 25 -1.85 -57.61 33.41
N THR A 26 -0.69 -57.05 33.75
CA THR A 26 -0.22 -55.77 33.25
C THR A 26 -0.57 -55.73 31.78
N ARG A 27 -1.47 -54.80 31.43
CA ARG A 27 -1.67 -54.30 30.07
C ARG A 27 -0.29 -54.28 29.40
N PRO A 28 -0.08 -54.88 28.22
CA PRO A 28 1.25 -54.86 27.63
C PRO A 28 1.62 -53.40 27.39
N GLU A 29 2.45 -52.85 28.28
CA GLU A 29 3.18 -51.64 27.98
C GLU A 29 4.02 -52.01 26.79
N ARG A 30 3.57 -51.58 25.61
CA ARG A 30 4.38 -51.62 24.40
C ARG A 30 5.73 -51.02 24.80
N PRO A 31 6.87 -51.62 24.42
CA PRO A 31 8.16 -51.02 24.71
C PRO A 31 8.26 -49.76 23.85
N HIS A 32 7.65 -48.69 24.33
CA HIS A 32 7.82 -47.35 23.82
C HIS A 32 9.31 -47.09 24.01
N GLY A 33 10.05 -47.12 22.90
CA GLY A 33 11.50 -46.97 22.89
C GLY A 33 11.88 -45.77 23.76
N LYS A 34 13.08 -45.78 24.36
CA LYS A 34 13.52 -44.76 25.33
C LYS A 34 13.23 -43.31 24.89
N LEU A 35 13.23 -43.04 23.59
CA LEU A 35 12.84 -41.77 22.97
C LEU A 35 11.37 -41.41 23.18
N TYR A 36 10.44 -42.35 23.06
CA TYR A 36 9.00 -42.10 23.21
C TYR A 36 8.62 -41.78 24.67
N ARG A 37 9.19 -42.51 25.65
CA ARG A 37 9.02 -42.16 27.08
C ARG A 37 9.62 -40.80 27.42
N TRP A 38 10.70 -40.42 26.75
CA TRP A 38 11.32 -39.10 26.89
C TRP A 38 10.42 -38.01 26.29
N PHE A 39 9.84 -38.23 25.11
CA PHE A 39 8.86 -37.32 24.50
C PHE A 39 7.59 -37.17 25.36
N ASP A 40 7.07 -38.25 25.96
CA ASP A 40 5.92 -38.17 26.87
C ASP A 40 6.24 -37.36 28.13
N ASN A 41 7.42 -37.56 28.74
CA ASN A 41 7.85 -36.77 29.90
C ASN A 41 8.08 -35.29 29.54
N PHE A 42 8.69 -35.03 28.39
CA PHE A 42 8.89 -33.67 27.88
C PHE A 42 7.54 -33.00 27.61
N TRP A 43 6.61 -33.71 26.99
CA TRP A 43 5.27 -33.22 26.69
C TRP A 43 4.48 -32.92 27.97
N TYR A 44 4.55 -33.79 28.98
CA TYR A 44 3.80 -33.60 30.22
C TYR A 44 4.20 -32.31 30.96
N HIS A 45 5.50 -32.02 31.03
CA HIS A 45 6.03 -30.84 31.73
C HIS A 45 6.00 -29.56 30.89
N TYR A 46 6.29 -29.66 29.60
CA TYR A 46 6.51 -28.49 28.77
C TYR A 46 5.38 -28.17 27.80
N LYS A 47 4.30 -28.98 27.69
CA LYS A 47 3.20 -28.78 26.70
C LYS A 47 2.78 -27.32 26.51
N TRP A 48 2.58 -26.58 27.60
CA TRP A 48 2.13 -25.19 27.54
C TRP A 48 3.22 -24.25 27.02
N HIS A 49 4.48 -24.50 27.39
CA HIS A 49 5.63 -23.75 26.89
C HIS A 49 5.91 -24.06 25.43
N THR A 50 5.80 -25.31 25.00
CA THR A 50 5.96 -25.69 23.58
C THR A 50 4.86 -25.11 22.70
N ILE A 51 3.60 -25.11 23.16
CA ILE A 51 2.49 -24.47 22.44
C ILE A 51 2.69 -22.96 22.35
N ALA A 52 3.07 -22.30 23.46
CA ALA A 52 3.32 -20.86 23.48
C ALA A 52 4.52 -20.46 22.59
N ALA A 53 5.62 -21.21 22.65
CA ALA A 53 6.80 -20.97 21.81
C ALA A 53 6.48 -21.19 20.32
N LEU A 54 5.72 -22.24 19.98
CA LEU A 54 5.27 -22.47 18.61
C LEU A 54 4.36 -21.32 18.13
N PHE A 55 3.46 -20.83 18.97
CA PHE A 55 2.60 -19.70 18.64
C PHE A 55 3.43 -18.43 18.37
N ILE A 56 4.39 -18.10 19.24
CA ILE A 56 5.28 -16.95 19.05
C ILE A 56 6.11 -17.13 17.77
N ALA A 57 6.64 -18.32 17.51
CA ALA A 57 7.39 -18.60 16.29
C ALA A 57 6.53 -18.39 15.03
N VAL A 58 5.27 -18.86 15.04
CA VAL A 58 4.34 -18.63 13.93
C VAL A 58 4.03 -17.15 13.77
N VAL A 59 3.78 -16.41 14.85
CA VAL A 59 3.56 -14.96 14.79
C VAL A 59 4.77 -14.24 14.23
N LEU A 60 5.99 -14.58 14.69
CA LEU A 60 7.23 -14.00 14.16
C LEU A 60 7.42 -14.32 12.68
N ILE A 61 7.12 -15.55 12.24
CA ILE A 61 7.17 -15.91 10.83
C ILE A 61 6.14 -15.09 10.05
N VAL A 62 4.91 -14.97 10.53
CA VAL A 62 3.88 -14.14 9.87
C VAL A 62 4.31 -12.69 9.83
N CYS A 63 4.88 -12.13 10.90
CA CYS A 63 5.40 -10.77 10.92
C CYS A 63 6.55 -10.59 9.92
N VAL A 64 7.52 -11.52 9.87
CA VAL A 64 8.64 -11.47 8.92
C VAL A 64 8.14 -11.62 7.49
N VAL A 65 7.21 -12.54 7.24
CA VAL A 65 6.57 -12.71 5.93
C VAL A 65 5.80 -11.45 5.56
N GLN A 66 4.97 -10.88 6.45
CA GLN A 66 4.24 -9.63 6.19
C GLN A 66 5.17 -8.44 5.96
N MET A 67 6.32 -8.39 6.64
CA MET A 67 7.35 -7.37 6.39
C MET A 67 8.06 -7.60 5.05
N ALA A 68 8.31 -8.86 4.67
CA ALA A 68 8.99 -9.22 3.42
C ALA A 68 8.06 -9.24 2.19
N THR A 69 6.76 -9.44 2.39
CA THR A 69 5.71 -9.41 1.35
C THR A 69 4.91 -8.13 1.41
N LYS A 70 5.37 -7.10 2.12
CA LYS A 70 4.81 -5.77 1.97
C LYS A 70 5.14 -5.38 0.53
N GLU A 71 4.17 -5.57 -0.37
CA GLU A 71 4.28 -5.16 -1.76
C GLU A 71 4.78 -3.72 -1.75
N SER A 72 5.87 -3.48 -2.48
CA SER A 72 6.45 -2.15 -2.61
C SER A 72 5.33 -1.20 -3.00
N GLU A 73 5.14 -0.14 -2.22
CA GLU A 73 4.12 0.88 -2.49
C GLU A 73 4.56 1.79 -3.66
N GLY A 74 5.33 1.26 -4.61
CA GLY A 74 6.11 2.00 -5.59
C GLY A 74 7.35 2.64 -4.98
N ASP A 75 8.42 2.75 -5.78
CA ASP A 75 9.65 3.48 -5.44
C ASP A 75 9.36 4.95 -5.09
N LEU A 76 8.42 5.54 -5.83
CA LEU A 76 8.01 6.93 -5.66
C LEU A 76 6.49 7.04 -5.76
N THR A 77 5.92 7.87 -4.89
CA THR A 77 4.50 8.24 -5.00
C THR A 77 4.34 9.57 -5.73
N VAL A 78 3.48 9.58 -6.74
CA VAL A 78 3.04 10.77 -7.48
C VAL A 78 1.58 11.01 -7.18
N VAL A 79 1.22 12.26 -6.92
CA VAL A 79 -0.16 12.65 -6.64
C VAL A 79 -0.77 13.35 -7.83
N THR A 80 -1.97 12.95 -8.22
CA THR A 80 -2.79 13.66 -9.20
C THR A 80 -4.04 14.21 -8.52
N ALA A 81 -4.31 15.51 -8.60
CA ALA A 81 -5.52 16.07 -8.01
C ALA A 81 -6.19 17.10 -8.91
N GLY A 82 -7.46 16.87 -9.21
CA GLY A 82 -8.24 17.70 -10.13
C GLY A 82 -9.47 16.95 -10.67
N PRO A 83 -10.21 17.52 -11.62
CA PRO A 83 -11.40 16.92 -12.22
C PRO A 83 -11.04 15.82 -13.23
N TYR A 84 -10.08 14.96 -12.88
CA TYR A 84 -9.51 13.97 -13.77
C TYR A 84 -10.28 12.66 -13.68
N GLY A 85 -10.89 12.25 -14.80
CA GLY A 85 -11.70 11.03 -14.90
C GLY A 85 -10.93 9.79 -15.34
N PHE A 86 -9.60 9.82 -15.43
CA PHE A 86 -8.82 8.72 -16.02
C PHE A 86 -8.77 7.46 -15.15
N MET A 87 -9.10 7.55 -13.85
CA MET A 87 -9.14 6.40 -12.94
C MET A 87 -10.14 5.31 -13.37
N THR A 88 -11.14 5.65 -14.19
CA THR A 88 -12.11 4.68 -14.73
C THR A 88 -11.63 3.98 -16.01
N ASP A 89 -10.54 4.46 -16.63
CA ASP A 89 -9.92 3.86 -17.82
C ASP A 89 -8.69 3.07 -17.40
N GLU A 90 -8.86 1.76 -17.20
CA GLU A 90 -7.78 0.87 -16.79
C GLU A 90 -6.60 0.85 -17.79
N ALA A 91 -6.88 0.93 -19.09
CA ALA A 91 -5.85 0.94 -20.12
C ALA A 91 -5.06 2.26 -20.09
N GLY A 92 -5.77 3.39 -19.98
CA GLY A 92 -5.18 4.71 -19.82
C GLY A 92 -4.34 4.82 -18.54
N LEU A 93 -4.85 4.35 -17.41
CA LEU A 93 -4.12 4.34 -16.13
C LEU A 93 -2.86 3.48 -16.20
N LYS A 94 -2.93 2.28 -16.80
CA LYS A 94 -1.77 1.41 -16.98
C LYS A 94 -0.72 2.05 -17.90
N ALA A 95 -1.16 2.69 -18.98
CA ALA A 95 -0.26 3.40 -19.90
C ALA A 95 0.41 4.61 -19.22
N LEU A 96 -0.35 5.39 -18.45
CA LEU A 96 0.16 6.50 -17.66
C LEU A 96 1.19 5.99 -16.64
N ASN A 97 0.87 4.95 -15.88
CA ASN A 97 1.78 4.37 -14.91
C ASN A 97 3.07 3.86 -15.57
N ALA A 98 2.98 3.14 -16.69
CA ALA A 98 4.16 2.68 -17.42
C ALA A 98 5.02 3.85 -17.92
N CYS A 99 4.41 4.94 -18.40
CA CYS A 99 5.10 6.14 -18.84
C CYS A 99 5.82 6.84 -17.67
N LEU A 100 5.13 7.02 -16.54
CA LEU A 100 5.69 7.63 -15.34
C LEU A 100 6.79 6.77 -14.72
N SER A 101 6.60 5.45 -14.62
CA SER A 101 7.61 4.50 -14.10
C SER A 101 8.84 4.43 -14.99
N GLY A 102 8.68 4.55 -16.32
CA GLY A 102 9.81 4.61 -17.26
C GLY A 102 10.72 5.83 -17.09
N LYS A 103 10.29 6.85 -16.35
CA LYS A 103 11.08 8.04 -16.04
C LYS A 103 11.86 7.93 -14.73
N LEU A 104 11.66 6.87 -13.95
CA LEU A 104 12.50 6.59 -12.79
C LEU A 104 13.90 6.12 -13.23
N ALA A 105 14.92 6.84 -12.74
CA ALA A 105 16.32 6.54 -13.06
C ALA A 105 16.79 5.22 -12.46
N THR A 106 16.33 4.89 -11.26
CA THR A 106 16.76 3.73 -10.47
C THR A 106 15.59 3.12 -9.73
N ASP A 107 15.73 1.83 -9.45
CA ASP A 107 14.95 1.11 -8.45
C ASP A 107 15.49 1.53 -7.07
N ILE A 108 14.60 2.04 -6.21
CA ILE A 108 14.91 2.70 -4.95
C ILE A 108 14.79 1.70 -3.79
N ASP A 109 13.76 0.85 -3.82
CA ASP A 109 13.51 -0.12 -2.75
C ASP A 109 14.26 -1.46 -2.92
N GLY A 110 14.84 -1.67 -4.10
CA GLY A 110 15.69 -2.82 -4.40
C GLY A 110 14.88 -4.09 -4.71
N ASP A 111 13.60 -3.97 -5.06
CA ASP A 111 12.74 -5.10 -5.43
C ASP A 111 12.97 -5.61 -6.86
N GLY A 112 13.81 -4.92 -7.64
CA GLY A 112 14.14 -5.22 -9.04
C GLY A 112 13.22 -4.57 -10.06
N THR A 113 12.23 -3.77 -9.64
CA THR A 113 11.18 -3.17 -10.47
C THR A 113 11.05 -1.69 -10.21
N ARG A 114 11.26 -0.88 -11.26
CA ARG A 114 11.00 0.56 -11.19
C ARG A 114 9.51 0.82 -11.26
N SER A 115 8.92 1.34 -10.20
CA SER A 115 7.48 1.57 -10.17
C SER A 115 7.08 2.87 -9.48
N VAL A 116 6.17 3.60 -10.11
CA VAL A 116 5.52 4.78 -9.53
C VAL A 116 4.15 4.40 -9.03
N ARG A 117 3.84 4.74 -7.78
CA ARG A 117 2.48 4.70 -7.26
C ARG A 117 1.78 6.00 -7.58
N ILE A 118 0.64 5.91 -8.25
CA ILE A 118 -0.23 7.07 -8.54
C ILE A 118 -1.32 7.11 -7.48
N VAL A 119 -1.37 8.20 -6.73
CA VAL A 119 -2.47 8.50 -5.81
C VAL A 119 -3.31 9.61 -6.42
N SER A 120 -4.59 9.34 -6.69
CA SER A 120 -5.47 10.28 -7.37
C SER A 120 -6.62 10.75 -6.50
N PHE A 121 -6.86 12.07 -6.49
CA PHE A 121 -8.01 12.70 -5.84
C PHE A 121 -8.84 13.45 -6.90
N THR A 122 -10.05 12.98 -7.13
CA THR A 122 -10.96 13.66 -8.06
C THR A 122 -11.68 14.80 -7.35
N VAL A 123 -11.21 16.03 -7.54
CA VAL A 123 -11.74 17.23 -6.88
C VAL A 123 -12.10 18.28 -7.93
N TYR A 124 -13.28 18.85 -7.78
CA TYR A 124 -13.83 19.91 -8.61
C TYR A 124 -13.94 21.21 -7.81
N SER A 125 -13.59 22.32 -8.44
CA SER A 125 -13.92 23.67 -7.99
C SER A 125 -15.42 23.95 -8.10
N ALA A 126 -15.90 24.99 -7.42
CA ALA A 126 -17.30 25.40 -7.51
C ALA A 126 -17.71 25.77 -8.95
N ALA A 127 -16.83 26.47 -9.68
CA ALA A 127 -17.05 26.85 -11.07
C ALA A 127 -17.17 25.63 -11.99
N GLU A 128 -16.30 24.62 -11.83
CA GLU A 128 -16.37 23.38 -12.61
C GLU A 128 -17.64 22.58 -12.31
N ILE A 129 -18.11 22.57 -11.05
CA ILE A 129 -19.39 21.92 -10.69
C ILE A 129 -20.56 22.63 -11.37
N GLU A 130 -20.56 23.96 -11.41
CA GLU A 130 -21.59 24.74 -12.10
C GLU A 130 -21.54 24.52 -13.63
N GLU A 131 -20.35 24.51 -14.23
CA GLU A 131 -20.19 24.20 -15.65
C GLU A 131 -20.74 22.81 -15.96
N MET A 132 -20.37 21.81 -15.15
CA MET A 132 -20.81 20.42 -15.34
C MET A 132 -22.33 20.30 -15.22
N LYS A 133 -22.97 20.96 -14.24
CA LYS A 133 -24.44 20.96 -14.13
C LYS A 133 -25.15 21.51 -15.37
N ASN A 134 -24.52 22.48 -16.03
CA ASN A 134 -25.08 23.18 -17.19
C ASN A 134 -24.65 22.58 -18.52
N ARG A 135 -23.80 21.54 -18.53
CA ARG A 135 -23.39 20.87 -19.78
C ARG A 135 -24.58 20.22 -20.45
N VAL A 136 -24.71 20.50 -21.74
CA VAL A 136 -25.69 19.89 -22.63
C VAL A 136 -24.99 19.10 -23.73
N ASP A 137 -25.61 18.02 -24.21
CA ASP A 137 -25.13 17.28 -25.36
C ASP A 137 -25.38 18.05 -26.67
N LYS A 138 -24.99 17.43 -27.79
CA LYS A 138 -25.18 17.99 -29.13
C LYS A 138 -26.65 18.25 -29.50
N ASP A 139 -27.58 17.62 -28.76
CA ASP A 139 -29.02 17.75 -28.95
C ASP A 139 -29.66 18.70 -27.92
N GLY A 140 -28.86 19.40 -27.11
CA GLY A 140 -29.32 20.35 -26.10
C GLY A 140 -29.91 19.71 -24.84
N LYS A 141 -29.72 18.40 -24.63
CA LYS A 141 -30.19 17.71 -23.42
C LYS A 141 -29.12 17.77 -22.33
N PRO A 142 -29.50 17.79 -21.04
CA PRO A 142 -28.54 17.71 -19.95
C PRO A 142 -27.60 16.50 -20.12
N ALA A 143 -26.31 16.78 -20.27
CA ALA A 143 -25.23 15.80 -20.41
C ALA A 143 -24.18 15.95 -19.30
N GLY A 144 -24.42 16.89 -18.38
CA GLY A 144 -23.65 17.09 -17.18
C GLY A 144 -23.59 15.86 -16.29
N ILE A 145 -22.40 15.52 -15.82
CA ILE A 145 -22.27 14.60 -14.68
C ILE A 145 -22.70 15.38 -13.43
N VAL A 146 -23.64 14.83 -12.68
CA VAL A 146 -24.00 15.39 -11.37
C VAL A 146 -22.84 15.09 -10.41
N VAL A 147 -22.03 16.11 -10.15
CA VAL A 147 -21.02 16.06 -9.10
C VAL A 147 -21.72 16.19 -7.76
N ASP A 148 -21.68 15.13 -6.96
CA ASP A 148 -22.16 15.15 -5.59
C ASP A 148 -21.25 16.05 -4.72
N ALA A 149 -21.83 17.13 -4.19
CA ALA A 149 -21.09 18.14 -3.43
C ALA A 149 -20.49 17.57 -2.13
N TYR A 150 -21.16 16.59 -1.51
CA TYR A 150 -20.66 15.93 -0.32
C TYR A 150 -19.44 15.08 -0.65
N ASN A 151 -19.51 14.24 -1.68
CA ASN A 151 -18.40 13.43 -2.15
C ASN A 151 -17.20 14.30 -2.57
N ASN A 152 -17.44 15.41 -3.28
CA ASN A 152 -16.37 16.35 -3.64
C ASN A 152 -15.69 16.94 -2.40
N THR A 153 -16.47 17.29 -1.38
CA THR A 153 -15.94 17.78 -0.09
C THR A 153 -15.11 16.71 0.63
N GLN A 154 -15.56 15.45 0.60
CA GLN A 154 -14.81 14.32 1.16
C GLN A 154 -13.49 14.10 0.41
N GLN A 155 -13.50 14.12 -0.93
CA GLN A 155 -12.28 14.00 -1.75
C GLN A 155 -11.29 15.12 -1.46
N LYS A 156 -11.76 16.37 -1.35
CA LYS A 156 -10.92 17.50 -0.94
C LYS A 156 -10.35 17.31 0.47
N GLY A 157 -11.15 16.83 1.41
CA GLY A 157 -10.70 16.52 2.77
C GLY A 157 -9.62 15.43 2.79
N GLN A 158 -9.77 14.38 1.98
CA GLN A 158 -8.77 13.31 1.86
C GLN A 158 -7.47 13.83 1.25
N TYR A 159 -7.54 14.63 0.18
CA TYR A 159 -6.38 15.32 -0.38
C TYR A 159 -5.66 16.17 0.69
N ASN A 160 -6.40 17.01 1.41
CA ASN A 160 -5.85 17.89 2.45
C ASN A 160 -5.22 17.13 3.63
N ASN A 161 -5.69 15.93 3.92
CA ASN A 161 -5.06 15.06 4.91
C ASN A 161 -3.84 14.36 4.34
N TYR A 162 -3.88 13.96 3.06
CA TYR A 162 -2.78 13.28 2.39
C TYR A 162 -1.56 14.20 2.21
N ILE A 163 -1.73 15.46 1.78
CA ILE A 163 -0.60 16.39 1.65
C ILE A 163 0.17 16.57 2.96
N LYS A 164 -0.51 16.40 4.10
CA LYS A 164 0.10 16.52 5.42
C LYS A 164 0.90 15.30 5.82
N THR A 165 0.75 14.15 5.16
CA THR A 165 1.52 12.95 5.51
C THR A 165 2.98 13.06 5.08
N GLY A 166 3.28 13.89 4.08
CA GLY A 166 4.63 14.02 3.52
C GLY A 166 5.07 12.80 2.70
N ASP A 167 4.14 11.95 2.26
CA ASP A 167 4.48 10.70 1.56
C ASP A 167 4.83 10.86 0.08
N ALA A 168 4.53 12.02 -0.52
CA ALA A 168 4.84 12.33 -1.90
C ALA A 168 5.47 13.72 -2.01
N SER A 169 6.29 13.92 -3.03
CA SER A 169 6.87 15.22 -3.37
C SER A 169 6.50 15.70 -4.76
N VAL A 170 6.06 14.83 -5.67
CA VAL A 170 5.73 15.21 -7.05
C VAL A 170 4.22 15.19 -7.27
N TYR A 171 3.69 16.33 -7.72
CA TYR A 171 2.25 16.58 -7.81
C TYR A 171 1.85 17.07 -9.20
N PHE A 172 0.76 16.54 -9.71
CA PHE A 172 0.06 16.93 -10.94
C PHE A 172 -1.30 17.47 -10.55
N LEU A 173 -1.46 18.78 -10.58
CA LEU A 173 -2.62 19.48 -10.02
C LEU A 173 -3.39 20.20 -11.11
N SER A 174 -4.72 20.28 -10.98
CA SER A 174 -5.47 21.25 -11.78
C SER A 174 -5.02 22.67 -11.41
N PRO A 175 -5.16 23.66 -12.30
CA PRO A 175 -4.76 25.04 -12.00
C PRO A 175 -5.33 25.55 -10.67
N TRP A 176 -6.60 25.28 -10.41
CA TRP A 176 -7.26 25.65 -9.15
C TRP A 176 -6.65 24.98 -7.91
N MET A 177 -6.36 23.68 -7.97
CA MET A 177 -5.72 22.96 -6.86
C MET A 177 -4.29 23.47 -6.62
N PHE A 178 -3.56 23.78 -7.69
CA PHE A 178 -2.23 24.36 -7.60
C PHE A 178 -2.26 25.75 -6.96
N GLU A 179 -3.18 26.62 -7.37
CA GLU A 179 -3.33 27.96 -6.78
C GLU A 179 -3.63 27.88 -5.29
N GLU A 180 -4.51 26.97 -4.86
CA GLU A 180 -4.82 26.76 -3.45
C GLU A 180 -3.60 26.29 -2.66
N LEU A 181 -2.80 25.36 -3.21
CA LEU A 181 -1.56 24.91 -2.58
C LEU A 181 -0.48 26.00 -2.56
N ALA A 182 -0.30 26.73 -3.66
CA ALA A 182 0.69 27.79 -3.78
C ALA A 182 0.38 28.97 -2.85
N SER A 183 -0.89 29.22 -2.53
CA SER A 183 -1.29 30.21 -1.52
C SER A 183 -0.78 29.87 -0.11
N GLN A 184 -0.40 28.61 0.14
CA GLN A 184 0.16 28.14 1.41
C GLN A 184 1.70 28.19 1.44
N SER A 185 2.33 28.72 0.38
CA SER A 185 3.75 29.06 0.09
C SER A 185 4.88 28.22 0.71
N GLN A 186 4.87 27.94 2.01
CA GLN A 186 5.90 27.22 2.77
C GLN A 186 6.09 25.75 2.39
N VAL A 187 5.26 25.21 1.49
CA VAL A 187 5.24 23.78 1.18
C VAL A 187 5.86 23.47 -0.20
N LEU A 188 5.95 24.45 -1.10
CA LEU A 188 6.43 24.25 -2.46
C LEU A 188 7.93 24.57 -2.59
N THR A 189 8.63 23.79 -3.41
CA THR A 189 10.03 24.01 -3.74
C THR A 189 10.15 24.95 -4.94
N ASP A 190 11.03 25.95 -4.86
CA ASP A 190 11.33 26.82 -6.00
C ASP A 190 12.06 26.03 -7.10
N LEU A 191 11.37 25.80 -8.21
CA LEU A 191 11.85 25.01 -9.34
C LEU A 191 13.06 25.65 -10.03
N THR A 192 13.26 26.97 -9.91
CA THR A 192 14.46 27.63 -10.43
C THR A 192 15.71 27.13 -9.72
N SER A 193 15.61 26.89 -8.41
CA SER A 193 16.71 26.31 -7.60
C SER A 193 16.99 24.85 -7.96
N VAL A 194 15.95 24.12 -8.38
CA VAL A 194 16.04 22.70 -8.72
C VAL A 194 16.60 22.50 -10.13
N LEU A 195 16.03 23.20 -11.11
CA LEU A 195 16.35 23.05 -12.53
C LEU A 195 17.60 23.85 -12.92
N GLY A 196 17.96 24.88 -12.16
CA GLY A 196 19.07 25.79 -12.45
C GLY A 196 18.74 26.83 -13.53
N GLU A 197 17.59 26.70 -14.18
CA GLU A 197 17.06 27.63 -15.16
C GLU A 197 15.55 27.80 -15.01
N SER A 198 15.03 28.82 -15.67
CA SER A 198 13.63 29.21 -15.63
C SER A 198 12.82 28.42 -16.67
N PRO A 199 11.95 27.47 -16.27
CA PRO A 199 11.25 26.62 -17.23
C PRO A 199 10.20 27.40 -18.03
N LYS A 200 9.92 26.95 -19.26
CA LYS A 200 8.84 27.53 -20.09
C LYS A 200 7.48 27.12 -19.52
N GLY A 201 6.51 28.05 -19.56
CA GLY A 201 5.17 27.83 -18.99
C GLY A 201 5.17 27.66 -17.47
N ALA A 202 6.18 28.23 -16.81
CA ALA A 202 6.29 28.29 -15.37
C ALA A 202 5.20 29.16 -14.74
N PHE A 203 4.78 28.77 -13.55
CA PHE A 203 3.92 29.54 -12.67
C PHE A 203 4.78 30.18 -11.58
N TYR A 204 4.76 31.51 -11.53
CA TYR A 204 5.49 32.28 -10.53
C TYR A 204 4.55 32.89 -9.51
N THR A 205 5.00 32.87 -8.26
CA THR A 205 4.33 33.55 -7.15
C THR A 205 5.34 34.50 -6.50
N THR A 206 4.88 35.68 -6.10
CA THR A 206 5.69 36.63 -5.33
C THR A 206 5.29 36.54 -3.86
N ASP A 207 6.27 36.37 -2.97
CA ASP A 207 6.04 36.33 -1.53
C ASP A 207 5.80 37.75 -0.95
N GLU A 208 5.51 37.83 0.36
CA GLU A 208 5.30 39.11 1.05
C GLU A 208 6.55 40.00 1.08
N ASP A 209 7.73 39.38 0.97
CA ASP A 209 9.03 40.04 0.96
C ASP A 209 9.44 40.55 -0.44
N GLY A 210 8.63 40.27 -1.46
CA GLY A 210 8.85 40.70 -2.85
C GLY A 210 9.74 39.76 -3.68
N ASN A 211 10.06 38.57 -3.17
CA ASN A 211 10.82 37.56 -3.91
C ASN A 211 9.88 36.76 -4.82
N THR A 212 10.28 36.59 -6.08
CA THR A 212 9.55 35.79 -7.07
C THR A 212 10.09 34.37 -7.10
N HIS A 213 9.20 33.40 -6.89
CA HIS A 213 9.51 31.97 -6.87
C HIS A 213 8.77 31.24 -7.98
N CYS A 214 9.42 30.27 -8.62
CA CYS A 214 8.80 29.40 -9.62
C CYS A 214 8.28 28.13 -8.93
N TYR A 215 6.96 27.96 -8.80
CA TYR A 215 6.43 26.82 -8.03
C TYR A 215 5.80 25.71 -8.88
N GLY A 216 5.54 25.95 -10.16
CA GLY A 216 4.91 24.96 -11.03
C GLY A 216 5.29 25.14 -12.49
N ILE A 217 5.08 24.10 -13.28
CA ILE A 217 5.27 24.10 -14.74
C ILE A 217 4.01 23.53 -15.36
N ARG A 218 3.51 24.16 -16.42
CA ARG A 218 2.39 23.61 -17.18
C ARG A 218 2.80 22.29 -17.85
N LEU A 219 2.00 21.24 -17.66
CA LEU A 219 2.24 19.91 -18.18
C LEU A 219 2.42 19.93 -19.69
N SER A 220 1.63 20.71 -20.42
CA SER A 220 1.77 20.87 -21.88
C SER A 220 3.15 21.35 -22.34
N GLU A 221 3.90 22.03 -21.48
CA GLU A 221 5.24 22.51 -21.80
C GLU A 221 6.35 21.50 -21.53
N THR A 222 6.04 20.42 -20.82
CA THR A 222 6.98 19.34 -20.55
C THR A 222 7.15 18.41 -21.75
N ASP A 223 8.35 17.90 -21.92
CA ASP A 223 8.67 16.85 -22.90
C ASP A 223 7.91 15.56 -22.62
N LEU A 224 7.59 15.29 -21.35
CA LEU A 224 6.68 14.22 -20.95
C LEU A 224 5.36 14.29 -21.73
N TYR A 225 4.67 15.43 -21.73
CA TYR A 225 3.38 15.59 -22.41
C TYR A 225 3.50 15.65 -23.94
N LYS A 226 4.54 16.34 -24.44
CA LYS A 226 4.78 16.50 -25.87
C LYS A 226 5.07 15.16 -26.55
N ASN A 227 5.87 14.32 -25.92
CA ASN A 227 6.41 13.10 -26.51
C ASN A 227 5.59 11.83 -26.16
N ASN A 228 4.70 11.87 -25.17
CA ASN A 228 3.96 10.67 -24.71
C ASN A 228 2.45 10.87 -24.77
N SER A 229 1.79 10.16 -25.70
CA SER A 229 0.32 10.18 -25.80
C SER A 229 -0.38 9.61 -24.56
N ALA A 230 0.28 8.71 -23.83
CA ALA A 230 -0.24 8.11 -22.59
C ALA A 230 -0.53 9.13 -21.49
N VAL A 231 0.18 10.27 -21.49
CA VAL A 231 0.05 11.32 -20.46
C VAL A 231 -1.15 12.23 -20.75
N ARG A 232 -1.68 12.21 -21.98
CA ARG A 232 -2.81 13.04 -22.43
C ARG A 232 -4.16 12.63 -21.82
N VAL A 233 -4.17 11.62 -20.97
CA VAL A 233 -5.29 11.35 -20.05
C VAL A 233 -5.43 12.46 -19.00
N LEU A 234 -4.33 13.19 -18.74
CA LEU A 234 -4.32 14.42 -17.96
C LEU A 234 -4.53 15.62 -18.91
N PRO A 235 -5.31 16.64 -18.50
CA PRO A 235 -5.45 17.89 -19.23
C PRO A 235 -4.12 18.63 -19.45
N GLU A 236 -4.03 19.36 -20.55
CA GLU A 236 -2.82 20.08 -20.96
C GLU A 236 -2.40 21.20 -19.98
N ASP A 237 -3.38 21.80 -19.30
CA ASP A 237 -3.22 22.88 -18.34
C ASP A 237 -2.87 22.39 -16.92
N THR A 238 -2.81 21.07 -16.71
CA THR A 238 -2.32 20.47 -15.46
C THR A 238 -0.98 21.09 -15.06
N VAL A 239 -0.81 21.43 -13.80
CA VAL A 239 0.41 22.00 -13.26
C VAL A 239 1.21 20.91 -12.56
N VAL A 240 2.45 20.72 -12.99
CA VAL A 240 3.41 19.84 -12.34
C VAL A 240 4.22 20.67 -11.35
N CYS A 241 4.25 20.28 -10.08
CA CYS A 241 4.96 20.98 -9.02
C CYS A 241 5.68 20.01 -8.08
N LEU A 242 6.63 20.56 -7.33
CA LEU A 242 7.45 19.82 -6.37
C LEU A 242 7.21 20.39 -4.96
N MET A 243 6.75 19.56 -4.04
CA MET A 243 6.65 19.89 -2.62
C MET A 243 8.00 19.65 -1.93
N GLY A 244 8.35 20.53 -0.99
CA GLY A 244 9.55 20.40 -0.17
C GLY A 244 9.50 19.22 0.80
N PRO A 245 10.62 18.88 1.44
CA PRO A 245 10.68 17.77 2.39
C PRO A 245 9.86 18.09 3.65
N PHE A 246 9.06 17.14 4.11
CA PHE A 246 8.32 17.24 5.36
C PHE A 246 9.15 16.74 6.56
N VAL A 247 8.65 17.02 7.77
CA VAL A 247 9.24 16.50 9.01
C VAL A 247 8.99 14.98 9.19
N PHE A 248 7.95 14.45 8.55
CA PHE A 248 7.57 13.04 8.58
C PHE A 248 7.08 12.59 7.20
N GLY A 249 6.91 11.28 7.01
CA GLY A 249 6.57 10.67 5.72
C GLY A 249 7.77 10.43 4.82
N ASN A 250 7.55 9.86 3.64
CA ASN A 250 8.64 9.47 2.73
C ASN A 250 9.53 10.64 2.28
N SER A 251 8.97 11.84 2.10
CA SER A 251 9.74 13.04 1.73
C SER A 251 10.70 13.54 2.82
N SER A 252 10.56 13.05 4.05
CA SER A 252 11.51 13.34 5.14
C SER A 252 12.84 12.59 4.99
N ASN A 253 12.86 11.52 4.17
CA ASN A 253 14.07 10.79 3.83
C ASN A 253 14.81 11.51 2.69
N GLU A 254 16.04 11.93 2.94
CA GLU A 254 16.87 12.68 2.01
C GLU A 254 17.09 11.93 0.68
N ASP A 255 17.29 10.62 0.71
CA ASP A 255 17.51 9.81 -0.49
C ASP A 255 16.24 9.74 -1.35
N ILE A 256 15.08 9.57 -0.71
CA ILE A 256 13.78 9.53 -1.40
C ILE A 256 13.45 10.90 -1.99
N TYR A 257 13.70 11.98 -1.25
CA TYR A 257 13.48 13.34 -1.75
C TYR A 257 14.43 13.67 -2.90
N ALA A 258 15.71 13.30 -2.80
CA ALA A 258 16.67 13.46 -3.89
C ALA A 258 16.25 12.68 -5.15
N ALA A 259 15.71 11.47 -4.98
CA ALA A 259 15.14 10.70 -6.08
C ALA A 259 13.90 11.37 -6.68
N ALA A 260 13.02 11.96 -5.86
CA ALA A 260 11.88 12.74 -6.33
C ALA A 260 12.31 13.97 -7.15
N VAL A 261 13.36 14.67 -6.71
CA VAL A 261 13.96 15.80 -7.42
C VAL A 261 14.55 15.35 -8.77
N ALA A 262 15.31 14.25 -8.78
CA ALA A 262 15.89 13.69 -10.00
C ALA A 262 14.79 13.25 -10.98
N TYR A 263 13.75 12.59 -10.46
CA TYR A 263 12.58 12.19 -11.23
C TYR A 263 11.88 13.40 -11.85
N PHE A 264 11.62 14.45 -11.07
CA PHE A 264 11.01 15.68 -11.56
C PHE A 264 11.80 16.29 -12.72
N LYS A 265 13.14 16.34 -12.62
CA LYS A 265 14.01 16.80 -13.71
C LYS A 265 13.79 16.00 -14.99
N GLU A 266 13.70 14.68 -14.91
CA GLU A 266 13.48 13.78 -16.05
C GLU A 266 12.07 13.89 -16.67
N LEU A 267 11.08 14.38 -15.91
CA LEU A 267 9.75 14.71 -16.46
C LEU A 267 9.77 16.00 -17.28
N THR A 268 10.61 16.96 -16.89
CA THR A 268 10.65 18.31 -17.48
C THR A 268 11.61 18.47 -18.65
N LYS A 269 12.65 17.61 -18.74
CA LYS A 269 13.61 17.56 -19.85
C LYS A 269 13.01 16.91 -21.07
#